data_AF-A0A971XVH6-F1
#
_entry.id   AF-A0A971XVH6-F1
#
_cell.length_a   1.000
_cell.length_b   1.000
_cell.length_c   1.000
_cell.angle_alpha   90.00
_cell.angle_beta   90.00
_cell.angle_gamma   90.00
#
_symmetry.space_group_name_H-M   'P 1'
#
loop_
_entity.id
_entity.type
_entity.pdbx_description
1 polymer ?
#
loop_
_entity_poly.entity_id
_entity_poly.type
_entity_poly.pdbx_seq_one_letter_code
_entity_poly.pdbx_strand_id
1 'polypeptide(L)' 'MIFFADLHIHIGRAGCGAPVKITASPALTVEGILEECSERKGIQVAGIVDCASPPVLKDLR' A
#
# COMPACT_ATOMS: atom_id res chain seq x y z
N MET A 1 -12.86 4.77 20.91
CA MET A 1 -12.74 3.83 19.79
C MET A 1 -11.30 3.35 19.71
N ILE A 2 -11.06 2.06 19.49
CA ILE A 2 -9.71 1.50 19.31
C ILE A 2 -9.50 1.30 17.80
N PHE A 3 -8.36 1.75 17.29
CA PHE A 3 -7.94 1.56 15.92
C PHE A 3 -6.62 0.78 15.89
N PHE A 4 -6.50 -0.16 14.96
CA PHE A 4 -5.23 -0.80 14.64
C PHE A 4 -4.64 -0.11 13.40
N ALA A 5 -3.35 0.14 13.44
CA ALA A 5 -2.63 0.86 12.40
C ALA A 5 -1.35 0.12 12.04
N ASP A 6 -1.09 -0.01 10.74
CA ASP A 6 0.22 -0.36 10.20
C ASP A 6 0.72 0.86 9.44
N LEU A 7 1.74 1.52 9.99
CA LEU A 7 2.23 2.81 9.52
C LEU A 7 3.48 2.70 8.63
N HIS A 8 3.92 1.47 8.31
CA HIS A 8 5.12 1.25 7.50
C HIS A 8 4.88 0.14 6.47
N ILE A 9 4.11 0.46 5.44
CA ILE A 9 3.82 -0.46 4.33
C ILE A 9 4.52 0.01 3.07
N HIS A 10 5.24 -0.92 2.42
CA HIS A 10 5.85 -0.69 1.12
C HIS A 10 4.94 -1.11 -0.04
N ILE A 11 5.00 -0.37 -1.15
CA ILE A 11 4.40 -0.71 -2.43
C ILE A 11 5.40 -1.54 -3.24
N GLY A 12 4.96 -2.68 -3.76
CA GLY A 12 5.71 -3.47 -4.73
C GLY A 12 5.53 -2.95 -6.15
N ARG A 13 4.30 -2.59 -6.51
CA ARG A 13 3.93 -2.14 -7.85
C ARG A 13 2.83 -1.07 -7.79
N ALA A 14 2.98 0.00 -8.57
CA ALA A 14 1.96 1.03 -8.70
C ALA A 14 0.78 0.54 -9.55
N GLY A 15 -0.39 1.18 -9.46
CA GLY A 15 -1.61 0.84 -10.21
C GLY A 15 -1.42 0.91 -11.72
N CYS A 16 -0.47 1.72 -12.21
CA CYS A 16 -0.08 1.76 -13.62
C CYS A 16 0.86 0.61 -14.06
N GLY A 17 1.22 -0.31 -13.16
CA GLY A 17 2.10 -1.45 -13.41
C GLY A 17 3.60 -1.17 -13.20
N ALA A 18 3.98 0.08 -12.90
CA ALA A 18 5.38 0.44 -12.68
C ALA A 18 5.96 -0.24 -11.42
N PRO A 19 7.16 -0.86 -11.49
CA PRO A 19 7.79 -1.44 -10.31
C PRO A 19 8.22 -0.34 -9.33
N VAL A 20 7.91 -0.52 -8.05
CA VAL A 20 8.33 0.42 -6.98
C VAL A 20 9.44 -0.23 -6.16
N LYS A 21 9.19 -1.44 -5.65
CA LYS A 21 10.19 -2.26 -4.96
C LYS A 21 10.32 -3.59 -5.69
N ILE A 22 11.37 -3.72 -6.52
CA ILE A 22 11.55 -4.82 -7.50
C ILE A 22 11.47 -6.22 -6.85
N THR A 23 11.99 -6.37 -5.63
CA THR A 23 11.99 -7.65 -4.90
C THR A 23 10.72 -7.90 -4.07
N ALA A 24 9.79 -6.95 -4.02
CA ALA A 24 8.51 -7.11 -3.33
C ALA A 24 7.48 -7.77 -4.24
N SER A 25 6.39 -8.26 -3.64
CA SER A 25 5.28 -8.85 -4.39
C SER A 25 4.66 -7.84 -5.36
N PRO A 26 4.37 -8.21 -6.62
CA PRO A 26 3.65 -7.35 -7.55
C PRO A 26 2.19 -7.11 -7.13
N ALA A 27 1.67 -7.88 -6.17
CA ALA A 27 0.34 -7.69 -5.60
C ALA A 27 0.31 -6.68 -4.44
N LEU A 28 1.47 -6.19 -3.97
CA LEU A 28 1.52 -5.08 -3.01
C LEU A 28 1.26 -3.75 -3.74
N THR A 29 0.04 -3.55 -4.21
CA THR A 29 -0.49 -2.28 -4.72
C THR A 29 -1.27 -1.58 -3.60
N VAL A 30 -1.65 -0.31 -3.80
CA VAL A 30 -2.50 0.43 -2.84
C VAL A 30 -3.80 -0.34 -2.60
N GLU A 31 -4.47 -0.79 -3.66
CA GLU A 31 -5.73 -1.55 -3.59
C GLU A 31 -5.55 -2.88 -2.86
N GLY A 32 -4.51 -3.64 -3.20
CA GLY A 32 -4.25 -4.94 -2.56
C GLY A 32 -3.93 -4.79 -1.06
N ILE A 33 -3.24 -3.71 -0.68
CA ILE A 33 -2.98 -3.39 0.74
C ILE A 33 -4.27 -3.04 1.45
N LEU A 34 -5.13 -2.20 0.86
CA LEU A 34 -6.40 -1.80 1.46
C LEU A 34 -7.33 -2.99 1.65
N GLU A 35 -7.46 -3.87 0.65
CA GLU A 35 -8.24 -5.11 0.74
C GLU A 35 -7.71 -6.04 1.84
N GLU A 36 -6.39 -6.23 1.92
CA GLU A 36 -5.79 -7.04 2.99
C GLU A 36 -6.06 -6.43 4.38
N CYS A 37 -5.97 -5.11 4.50
CA CYS A 37 -6.23 -4.40 5.75
C CYS A 37 -7.70 -4.52 6.18
N SER A 38 -8.65 -4.32 5.27
CA SER A 38 -10.09 -4.32 5.58
C SER A 38 -10.65 -5.72 5.75
N GLU A 39 -10.31 -6.66 4.86
CA GLU A 39 -10.98 -7.96 4.76
C GLU A 39 -10.34 -9.05 5.62
N ARG A 40 -9.03 -8.94 5.92
CA ARG A 40 -8.29 -10.01 6.60
C ARG A 40 -7.61 -9.58 7.90
N LYS A 41 -6.97 -8.41 7.92
CA LYS A 41 -6.17 -7.97 9.08
C LYS A 41 -6.93 -7.13 10.11
N GLY A 42 -8.06 -6.54 9.73
CA GLY A 42 -8.79 -5.61 10.61
C GLY A 42 -7.99 -4.36 10.95
N ILE A 43 -7.20 -3.85 10.01
CA ILE A 43 -6.40 -2.63 10.14
C ILE A 43 -7.19 -1.46 9.54
N GLN A 44 -7.47 -0.45 10.34
CA GLN A 44 -8.27 0.71 9.94
C GLN A 44 -7.42 1.87 9.41
N VAL A 45 -6.11 1.87 9.69
CA VAL A 45 -5.17 2.90 9.23
C VAL A 45 -3.95 2.26 8.61
N ALA A 46 -3.73 2.51 7.33
CA ALA A 46 -2.58 2.03 6.57
C ALA A 46 -1.67 3.22 6.18
N GLY A 47 -0.41 3.18 6.56
CA GLY A 47 0.61 4.17 6.24
C GLY A 47 1.55 3.66 5.15
N ILE A 48 1.49 4.30 3.98
CA ILE A 48 2.38 4.00 2.84
C ILE A 48 3.65 4.84 2.95
N VAL A 49 4.83 4.21 2.89
CA VAL A 49 6.12 4.92 3.01
C VAL A 49 6.79 5.22 1.67
N ASP A 50 6.26 4.70 0.56
CA ASP A 50 6.85 4.86 -0.78
C ASP A 50 6.29 6.07 -1.56
N CYS A 51 5.72 7.07 -0.87
CA CYS A 51 5.12 8.26 -1.48
C CYS A 51 6.11 9.21 -2.17
N ALA A 52 7.42 9.00 -2.01
CA ALA A 52 8.43 9.67 -2.84
C ALA A 52 8.40 9.21 -4.31
N SER A 53 7.79 8.05 -4.59
CA SER A 53 7.60 7.51 -5.93
C SER A 53 6.43 8.23 -6.63
N PRO A 54 6.65 8.95 -7.74
CA PRO A 54 5.57 9.66 -8.45
C PRO A 54 4.41 8.74 -8.90
N PRO A 55 4.65 7.51 -9.37
CA PRO A 55 3.58 6.54 -9.62
C PRO A 55 2.73 6.23 -8.38
N VAL A 56 3.35 6.01 -7.21
CA VAL A 56 2.61 5.73 -5.95
C VAL A 56 1.78 6.93 -5.53
N LEU A 57 2.35 8.14 -5.62
CA LEU A 57 1.63 9.35 -5.29
C LEU A 57 0.42 9.57 -6.21
N LYS A 58 0.48 9.08 -7.46
CA LYS A 58 -0.64 9.11 -8.40
C LYS A 58 -1.75 8.14 -7.99
N ASP A 59 -1.42 6.97 -7.44
CA ASP A 59 -2.42 6.01 -6.96
C ASP A 59 -3.20 6.52 -5.73
N LEU A 60 -2.64 7.49 -4.98
CA LEU A 60 -3.24 8.08 -3.77
C LEU A 60 -4.03 9.37 -4.02
N ARG A 61 -4.10 9.86 -5.27
CA ARG A 61 -4.80 11.10 -5.66
C ARG A 61 -6.09 10.79 -6.39
#